data_AF-A0A2G6MSU5-F1
#
_entry.id   AF-A0A2G6MSU5-F1
#
_cell.length_a   1.000
_cell.length_b   1.000
_cell.length_c   1.000
_cell.angle_alpha   90.00
_cell.angle_beta   90.00
_cell.angle_gamma   90.00
#
_symmetry.space_group_name_H-M   'P 1'
#
loop_
_entity.id
_entity.type
_entity.pdbx_description
1 polymer ?
#
loop_
_entity_poly.entity_id
_entity_poly.type
_entity_poly.pdbx_seq_one_letter_code
_entity_poly.pdbx_strand_id
1 'polypeptide(L)'
;MIPTRLIKKIELAPRQMTFGFDDSNTINLDFVYSFIETEYQTQGAVSLQLLIASQTIISKIPEPFDLLQAVFWLAEALKIHLYVAGQPVSPFQAKQMLLKDVESTIDLVINQPVDQNRFARAKDVADIFLPSLPKDLDQYTFSRAVANELESWHTRLTSYRKHPGQPDLPGKAWINNCLALIDRLLEKKDSHVILVALVKYQSNIPNLYDNVQILSDFYTRKHSFWITFSQADGRF
;
A
#
# COMPACT_ATOMS: atom_id res chain seq x y z
N MET A 1 -7.67 -11.24 26.26
CA MET A 1 -8.76 -11.24 25.27
C MET A 1 -8.94 -9.82 24.74
N ILE A 2 -8.97 -9.63 23.41
CA ILE A 2 -9.14 -8.31 22.78
C ILE A 2 -10.64 -7.96 22.75
N PRO A 3 -11.11 -6.85 23.36
CA PRO A 3 -12.51 -6.50 23.25
C PRO A 3 -12.87 -6.09 21.80
N THR A 4 -13.92 -6.69 21.22
CA THR A 4 -14.40 -6.38 19.84
C THR A 4 -14.69 -4.89 19.63
N ARG A 5 -15.09 -4.17 20.69
CA ARG A 5 -15.29 -2.71 20.67
C ARG A 5 -14.02 -1.93 20.29
N LEU A 6 -12.84 -2.44 20.64
CA LEU A 6 -11.56 -1.82 20.29
C LEU A 6 -11.24 -2.06 18.82
N ILE A 7 -11.48 -3.29 18.34
CA ILE A 7 -11.24 -3.68 16.95
C ILE A 7 -12.05 -2.79 16.00
N LYS A 8 -13.32 -2.49 16.32
CA LYS A 8 -14.17 -1.58 15.53
C LYS A 8 -13.57 -0.19 15.38
N LYS A 9 -12.90 0.32 16.43
CA LYS A 9 -12.30 1.65 16.49
C LYS A 9 -10.97 1.77 15.73
N ILE A 10 -10.36 0.67 15.28
CA ILE A 10 -9.07 0.70 14.56
C ILE A 10 -9.22 1.51 13.26
N GLU A 11 -8.39 2.54 13.09
CA GLU A 11 -8.31 3.35 11.88
C GLU A 11 -7.25 2.77 10.92
N LEU A 12 -7.64 2.52 9.66
CA LEU A 12 -6.75 1.97 8.61
C LEU A 12 -6.23 3.11 7.73
N ALA A 13 -5.50 4.02 8.38
CA ALA A 13 -4.67 5.08 7.82
C ALA A 13 -4.15 5.91 9.01
N PRO A 14 -2.92 6.46 8.97
CA PRO A 14 -2.56 7.53 9.88
C PRO A 14 -3.53 8.69 9.68
N ARG A 15 -4.07 9.27 10.76
CA ARG A 15 -4.97 10.42 10.68
C ARG A 15 -4.38 11.52 9.80
N GLN A 16 -4.98 11.75 8.63
CA GLN A 16 -4.76 12.99 7.89
C GLN A 16 -5.68 14.04 8.52
N MET A 17 -5.08 14.98 9.25
CA MET A 17 -5.67 16.23 9.76
C MET A 17 -6.88 16.10 10.70
N THR A 18 -6.62 16.12 12.01
CA THR A 18 -7.50 16.87 12.92
C THR A 18 -6.89 18.26 13.12
N PHE A 19 -7.41 19.24 12.38
CA PHE A 19 -7.21 20.64 12.74
C PHE A 19 -7.87 20.87 14.10
N GLY A 20 -7.04 20.99 15.13
CA GLY A 20 -7.39 21.75 16.33
C GLY A 20 -8.13 21.03 17.45
N PHE A 21 -7.95 19.73 17.68
CA PHE A 21 -8.13 19.07 18.98
C PHE A 21 -7.34 17.76 18.97
N ASP A 22 -6.41 17.56 19.92
CA ASP A 22 -6.20 16.28 20.63
C ASP A 22 -4.99 16.40 21.56
N ASP A 23 -5.30 16.52 22.85
CA ASP A 23 -4.36 16.34 23.95
C ASP A 23 -3.83 14.89 23.98
N SER A 24 -2.50 14.78 24.01
CA SER A 24 -1.69 13.73 24.66
C SER A 24 -2.11 12.26 24.53
N ASN A 25 -1.69 11.61 23.42
CA ASN A 25 -0.86 10.40 23.43
C ASN A 25 -0.52 10.02 21.99
N THR A 26 0.60 10.54 21.46
CA THR A 26 1.17 10.02 20.23
C THR A 26 1.66 8.60 20.51
N ILE A 27 0.91 7.61 20.01
CA ILE A 27 1.29 6.19 20.04
C ILE A 27 2.74 6.08 19.56
N ASN A 28 3.65 5.58 20.41
CA ASN A 28 5.07 5.46 20.07
C ASN A 28 5.29 4.26 19.13
N LEU A 29 5.10 4.50 17.83
CA LEU A 29 5.23 3.47 16.78
C LEU A 29 6.64 2.88 16.71
N ASP A 30 7.68 3.67 16.96
CA ASP A 30 9.07 3.20 16.88
C ASP A 30 9.39 2.24 18.02
N PHE A 31 8.85 2.47 19.22
CA PHE A 31 8.95 1.51 20.32
C PHE A 31 8.26 0.18 19.99
N VAL A 32 7.03 0.22 19.48
CA VAL A 32 6.29 -1.00 19.10
C VAL A 32 7.04 -1.76 18.00
N TYR A 33 7.50 -1.05 16.97
CA TYR A 33 8.28 -1.65 15.89
C TYR A 33 9.57 -2.30 16.41
N SER A 34 10.35 -1.59 17.24
CA SER A 34 11.60 -2.10 17.82
C SER A 34 11.37 -3.33 18.70
N PHE A 35 10.25 -3.37 19.43
CA PHE A 35 9.86 -4.54 20.21
C PHE A 35 9.55 -5.73 19.31
N ILE A 36 8.72 -5.55 18.28
CA ILE A 36 8.40 -6.62 17.31
C ILE A 36 9.68 -7.11 16.64
N GLU A 37 10.60 -6.21 16.28
CA GLU A 37 11.88 -6.56 15.66
C GLU A 37 12.76 -7.41 16.58
N THR A 38 12.85 -7.03 17.86
CA THR A 38 13.63 -7.79 18.86
C THR A 38 13.07 -9.19 19.08
N GLU A 39 11.74 -9.29 19.23
CA GLU A 39 11.06 -10.58 19.36
C GLU A 39 11.24 -11.41 18.08
N TYR A 40 11.14 -10.77 16.91
CA TYR A 40 11.27 -11.44 15.63
C TYR A 40 12.65 -12.05 15.42
N GLN A 41 13.71 -11.34 15.83
CA GLN A 41 15.08 -11.85 15.78
C GLN A 41 15.30 -13.05 16.71
N THR A 42 14.52 -13.16 17.78
CA THR A 42 14.67 -14.23 18.79
C THR A 42 13.93 -15.51 18.39
N GLN A 43 12.70 -15.38 17.88
CA GLN A 43 11.80 -16.54 17.67
C GLN A 43 11.13 -16.60 16.29
N GLY A 44 11.41 -15.65 15.40
CA GLY A 44 10.72 -15.52 14.11
C GLY A 44 9.37 -14.81 14.26
N ALA A 45 8.36 -15.23 13.50
CA ALA A 45 7.07 -14.54 13.46
C ALA A 45 6.48 -14.30 14.88
N VAL A 46 6.03 -13.07 15.14
CA VAL A 46 5.57 -12.63 16.46
C VAL A 46 4.05 -12.66 16.49
N SER A 47 3.45 -13.48 17.36
CA SER A 47 2.00 -13.49 17.51
C SER A 47 1.47 -12.17 18.10
N LEU A 48 0.38 -11.65 17.54
CA LEU A 48 -0.31 -10.47 18.06
C LEU A 48 -0.76 -10.68 19.52
N GLN A 49 -1.20 -11.89 19.87
CA GLN A 49 -1.57 -12.25 21.24
C GLN A 49 -0.39 -12.12 22.21
N LEU A 50 0.82 -12.48 21.77
CA LEU A 50 2.03 -12.33 22.57
C LEU A 50 2.34 -10.86 22.85
N LEU A 51 2.21 -9.98 21.86
CA LEU A 51 2.39 -8.54 22.07
C LEU A 51 1.41 -7.99 23.12
N ILE A 52 0.14 -8.39 23.02
CA ILE A 52 -0.92 -7.89 23.91
C ILE A 52 -0.74 -8.39 25.34
N ALA A 53 -0.15 -9.57 25.53
CA ALA A 53 0.15 -10.14 26.84
C ALA A 53 1.51 -9.69 27.42
N SER A 54 2.35 -9.02 26.64
CA SER A 54 3.71 -8.65 27.04
C SER A 54 3.70 -7.54 28.11
N GLN A 55 4.20 -7.86 29.31
CA GLN A 55 4.31 -6.89 30.40
C GLN A 55 5.22 -5.69 30.04
N THR A 56 6.26 -5.93 29.23
CA THR A 56 7.16 -4.89 28.74
C THR A 56 6.41 -3.88 27.88
N ILE A 57 5.53 -4.35 26.98
CA ILE A 57 4.69 -3.47 26.17
C ILE A 57 3.65 -2.76 27.04
N ILE A 58 2.92 -3.51 27.87
CA ILE A 58 1.86 -2.97 28.73
C ILE A 58 2.39 -1.86 29.63
N SER A 59 3.64 -1.95 30.10
CA SER A 59 4.25 -0.91 30.93
C SER A 59 4.44 0.44 30.21
N LYS A 60 4.55 0.43 28.88
CA LYS A 60 4.74 1.64 28.05
C LYS A 60 3.49 2.04 27.26
N ILE A 61 2.67 1.08 26.87
CA ILE A 61 1.42 1.24 26.14
C ILE A 61 0.35 0.46 26.91
N PRO A 62 -0.17 1.05 28.00
CA PRO A 62 -1.10 0.35 28.89
C PRO A 62 -2.46 0.11 28.23
N GLU A 63 -2.85 0.95 27.27
CA GLU A 63 -4.12 0.83 26.57
C GLU A 63 -4.02 -0.19 25.41
N PRO A 64 -4.76 -1.32 25.45
CA PRO A 64 -4.71 -2.34 24.40
C PRO A 64 -5.14 -1.83 23.03
N PHE A 65 -5.98 -0.79 23.01
CA PHE A 65 -6.40 -0.13 21.79
C PHE A 65 -5.23 0.52 21.07
N ASP A 66 -4.38 1.24 21.80
CA ASP A 66 -3.24 1.97 21.23
C ASP A 66 -2.22 1.00 20.63
N LEU A 67 -2.00 -0.15 21.28
CA LEU A 67 -1.15 -1.21 20.74
C LEU A 67 -1.72 -1.78 19.43
N LEU A 68 -3.02 -2.09 19.39
CA LEU A 68 -3.67 -2.57 18.17
C LEU A 68 -3.59 -1.53 17.06
N GLN A 69 -3.88 -0.27 17.38
CA GLN A 69 -3.79 0.83 16.44
C GLN A 69 -2.35 0.98 15.90
N ALA A 70 -1.34 0.84 16.76
CA ALA A 70 0.07 0.86 16.38
C ALA A 70 0.41 -0.24 15.37
N VAL A 71 0.03 -1.49 15.66
CA VAL A 71 0.31 -2.65 14.80
C VAL A 71 -0.31 -2.46 13.41
N PHE A 72 -1.58 -2.03 13.35
CA PHE A 72 -2.25 -1.80 12.07
C PHE A 72 -1.63 -0.63 11.29
N TRP A 73 -1.21 0.44 11.97
CA TRP A 73 -0.47 1.52 11.32
C TRP A 73 0.92 1.11 10.84
N LEU A 74 1.65 0.27 11.57
CA LEU A 74 2.93 -0.29 11.11
C LEU A 74 2.74 -1.16 9.86
N ALA A 75 1.65 -1.93 9.80
CA ALA A 75 1.33 -2.73 8.62
C ALA A 75 0.92 -1.87 7.42
N GLU A 76 0.09 -0.83 7.61
CA GLU A 76 -0.24 0.16 6.57
C GLU A 76 0.98 0.97 6.11
N ALA A 77 1.97 1.16 6.99
CA ALA A 77 3.25 1.76 6.66
C ALA A 77 4.23 0.80 5.98
N LEU A 78 3.82 -0.45 5.71
CA LEU A 78 4.65 -1.50 5.10
C LEU A 78 5.91 -1.86 5.92
N LYS A 79 5.92 -1.58 7.23
CA LYS A 79 7.01 -1.95 8.14
C LYS A 79 6.91 -3.40 8.61
N ILE A 80 5.69 -3.93 8.68
CA ILE A 80 5.40 -5.32 9.06
C ILE A 80 4.35 -5.94 8.14
N HIS A 81 4.33 -7.26 8.09
CA HIS A 81 3.28 -8.06 7.49
C HIS A 81 2.41 -8.73 8.54
N LEU A 82 1.12 -8.82 8.23
CA LEU A 82 0.15 -9.60 8.97
C LEU A 82 -0.06 -10.92 8.24
N TYR A 83 0.05 -12.02 8.96
CA TYR A 83 -0.18 -13.37 8.47
C TYR A 83 -1.29 -14.03 9.27
N VAL A 84 -2.17 -14.76 8.57
CA VAL A 84 -3.18 -15.62 9.19
C VAL A 84 -3.08 -16.98 8.55
N ALA A 85 -2.89 -18.02 9.37
CA ALA A 85 -2.65 -19.39 8.91
C ALA A 85 -1.54 -19.49 7.84
N GLY A 86 -0.44 -18.74 8.03
CA GLY A 86 0.70 -18.72 7.13
C GLY A 86 0.48 -17.99 5.79
N GLN A 87 -0.67 -17.34 5.59
CA GLN A 87 -0.93 -16.53 4.40
C GLN A 87 -0.90 -15.03 4.72
N PRO A 88 -0.26 -14.20 3.88
CA PRO A 88 -0.23 -12.76 4.10
C PRO A 88 -1.62 -12.17 3.88
N VAL A 89 -2.04 -11.27 4.78
CA VAL A 89 -3.34 -10.58 4.71
C VAL A 89 -3.13 -9.07 4.81
N SER A 90 -4.01 -8.30 4.17
CA SER A 90 -4.00 -6.84 4.32
C SER A 90 -4.50 -6.42 5.71
N PRO A 91 -4.15 -5.20 6.18
CA PRO A 91 -4.69 -4.67 7.43
C PRO A 91 -6.23 -4.66 7.44
N PHE A 92 -6.88 -4.33 6.33
CA PHE A 92 -8.33 -4.45 6.23
C PHE A 92 -8.83 -5.89 6.44
N GLN A 93 -8.22 -6.87 5.79
CA GLN A 93 -8.61 -8.29 5.94
C GLN A 93 -8.37 -8.79 7.36
N ALA A 94 -7.22 -8.49 7.95
CA ALA A 94 -6.91 -8.83 9.34
C ALA A 94 -7.92 -8.23 10.32
N LYS A 95 -8.30 -6.96 10.14
CA LYS A 95 -9.35 -6.31 10.94
C LYS A 95 -10.69 -7.04 10.80
N GLN A 96 -11.08 -7.40 9.57
CA GLN A 96 -12.33 -8.14 9.33
C GLN A 96 -12.31 -9.54 9.96
N MET A 97 -11.16 -10.21 9.95
CA MET A 97 -10.99 -11.52 10.61
C MET A 97 -11.15 -11.39 12.13
N LEU A 98 -10.45 -10.44 12.76
CA LEU A 98 -10.59 -10.16 14.19
C LEU A 98 -12.02 -9.76 14.61
N LEU A 99 -12.76 -9.08 13.74
CA LEU A 99 -14.17 -8.75 13.99
C LEU A 99 -15.09 -9.96 13.95
N LYS A 100 -14.76 -10.97 13.14
CA LYS A 100 -15.52 -12.22 13.03
C LYS A 100 -15.17 -13.19 14.15
N ASP A 101 -13.88 -13.29 14.45
CA ASP A 101 -13.34 -14.15 15.49
C ASP A 101 -12.17 -13.45 16.20
N VAL A 102 -12.39 -13.10 17.46
CA VAL A 102 -11.43 -12.37 18.29
C VAL A 102 -10.21 -13.22 18.63
N GLU A 103 -10.34 -14.54 18.59
CA GLU A 103 -9.26 -15.48 18.90
C GLU A 103 -8.41 -15.84 17.68
N SER A 104 -8.73 -15.29 16.50
CA SER A 104 -7.94 -15.48 15.30
C SER A 104 -6.47 -15.11 15.53
N THR A 105 -5.59 -16.09 15.29
CA THR A 105 -4.14 -15.90 15.43
C THR A 105 -3.63 -15.08 14.25
N ILE A 106 -3.03 -13.93 14.57
CA ILE A 106 -2.36 -13.07 13.60
C ILE A 106 -0.88 -13.05 13.95
N ASP A 107 -0.06 -13.47 13.00
CA ASP A 107 1.38 -13.42 13.12
C ASP A 107 1.92 -12.14 12.45
N LEU A 108 2.90 -11.53 13.11
CA LEU A 108 3.54 -10.29 12.70
C LEU A 108 4.96 -10.61 12.23
N VAL A 109 5.25 -10.25 10.98
CA VAL A 109 6.54 -10.53 10.35
C VAL A 109 7.17 -9.20 9.94
N ILE A 110 8.41 -8.94 10.36
CA ILE A 110 9.11 -7.71 9.97
C ILE A 110 9.42 -7.74 8.48
N ASN A 111 9.25 -6.59 7.81
CA ASN A 111 9.69 -6.46 6.43
C ASN A 111 11.19 -6.37 6.32
N GLN A 112 11.77 -7.17 5.43
CA GLN A 112 13.21 -7.15 5.23
C GLN A 112 13.60 -5.96 4.34
N PRO A 113 14.46 -5.04 4.81
CA PRO A 113 14.96 -3.97 3.96
C PRO A 113 15.76 -4.55 2.79
N VAL A 114 15.80 -3.83 1.68
CA VAL A 114 16.74 -4.12 0.59
C VAL A 114 18.09 -3.46 0.85
N ASP A 115 19.13 -3.94 0.18
CA ASP A 115 20.45 -3.34 0.22
C ASP A 115 20.45 -1.91 -0.35
N GLN A 116 21.38 -1.06 0.10
CA GLN A 116 21.43 0.36 -0.29
C GLN A 116 21.58 0.56 -1.81
N ASN A 117 22.32 -0.31 -2.50
CA ASN A 117 22.50 -0.20 -3.95
C ASN A 117 21.18 -0.46 -4.68
N ARG A 118 20.43 -1.47 -4.24
CA ARG A 118 19.10 -1.76 -4.78
C ARG A 118 18.12 -0.65 -4.48
N PHE A 119 18.16 -0.09 -3.27
CA PHE A 119 17.31 1.03 -2.90
C PHE A 119 17.60 2.28 -3.75
N ALA A 120 18.89 2.62 -3.95
CA ALA A 120 19.29 3.73 -4.81
C ALA A 120 18.76 3.56 -6.24
N ARG A 121 18.93 2.36 -6.82
CA ARG A 121 18.38 2.06 -8.15
C ARG A 121 16.86 2.17 -8.21
N ALA A 122 16.16 1.74 -7.17
CA ALA A 122 14.70 1.89 -7.11
C ALA A 122 14.29 3.37 -7.08
N LYS A 123 15.04 4.24 -6.37
CA LYS A 123 14.83 5.70 -6.38
C LYS A 123 15.03 6.27 -7.78
N ASP A 124 16.14 5.93 -8.45
CA ASP A 124 16.42 6.41 -9.81
C ASP A 124 15.30 6.06 -10.80
N VAL A 125 14.70 4.87 -10.66
CA VAL A 125 13.57 4.44 -11.47
C VAL A 125 12.29 5.19 -11.10
N ALA A 126 12.05 5.43 -9.82
CA ALA A 126 10.87 6.14 -9.35
C ALA A 126 10.88 7.63 -9.69
N ASP A 127 12.05 8.26 -9.82
CA ASP A 127 12.20 9.67 -10.21
C ASP A 127 11.52 9.98 -11.56
N ILE A 128 11.34 8.97 -12.43
CA ILE A 128 10.62 9.10 -13.70
C ILE A 128 9.17 9.54 -13.48
N PHE A 129 8.53 9.02 -12.43
CA PHE A 129 7.09 9.19 -12.21
C PHE A 129 6.73 9.82 -10.86
N LEU A 130 7.70 9.94 -9.95
CA LEU A 130 7.60 10.59 -8.65
C LEU A 130 8.81 11.54 -8.41
N PRO A 131 9.09 12.51 -9.30
CA PRO A 131 10.29 13.35 -9.23
C PRO A 131 10.32 14.28 -8.00
N SER A 132 9.19 14.48 -7.33
CA SER A 132 9.05 15.37 -6.17
C SER A 132 9.24 14.67 -4.83
N LEU A 133 9.60 13.38 -4.81
CA LEU A 133 9.85 12.68 -3.55
C LEU A 133 11.13 13.20 -2.86
N PRO A 134 11.10 13.44 -1.54
CA PRO A 134 12.32 13.75 -0.79
C PRO A 134 13.37 12.64 -0.94
N LYS A 135 14.65 13.04 -1.08
CA LYS A 135 15.75 12.09 -1.32
C LYS A 135 16.12 11.28 -0.08
N ASP A 136 15.85 11.82 1.10
CA ASP A 136 16.16 11.30 2.43
C ASP A 136 15.09 10.36 3.00
N LEU A 137 14.08 9.98 2.20
CA LEU A 137 13.08 9.00 2.61
C LEU A 137 13.71 7.64 2.94
N ASP A 138 13.23 7.05 4.03
CA ASP A 138 13.45 5.65 4.36
C ASP A 138 12.72 4.72 3.38
N GLN A 139 13.13 3.45 3.37
CA GLN A 139 12.63 2.46 2.41
C GLN A 139 11.12 2.22 2.51
N TYR A 140 10.54 2.30 3.70
CA TYR A 140 9.12 2.05 3.93
C TYR A 140 8.28 3.21 3.43
N THR A 141 8.65 4.44 3.80
CA THR A 141 7.97 5.65 3.34
C THR A 141 8.06 5.79 1.82
N PHE A 142 9.22 5.52 1.24
CA PHE A 142 9.39 5.48 -0.21
C PHE A 142 8.50 4.42 -0.87
N SER A 143 8.52 3.18 -0.38
CA SER A 143 7.72 2.08 -0.95
C SER A 143 6.22 2.36 -0.88
N ARG A 144 5.77 3.01 0.19
CA ARG A 144 4.38 3.44 0.35
C ARG A 144 4.00 4.52 -0.66
N ALA A 145 4.87 5.51 -0.90
CA ALA A 145 4.62 6.53 -1.91
C ALA A 145 4.50 5.94 -3.32
N VAL A 146 5.40 5.01 -3.65
CA VAL A 146 5.34 4.24 -4.90
C VAL A 146 4.04 3.45 -5.00
N ALA A 147 3.68 2.70 -3.95
CA ALA A 147 2.46 1.90 -3.93
C ALA A 147 1.21 2.76 -4.18
N ASN A 148 1.11 3.91 -3.50
CA ASN A 148 -0.01 4.84 -3.65
C ASN A 148 -0.14 5.37 -5.08
N GLU A 149 0.97 5.73 -5.74
CA GLU A 149 0.93 6.23 -7.12
C GLU A 149 0.54 5.11 -8.10
N LEU A 150 1.08 3.91 -7.93
CA LEU A 150 0.70 2.74 -8.74
C LEU A 150 -0.77 2.37 -8.55
N GLU A 151 -1.31 2.44 -7.33
CA GLU A 151 -2.74 2.23 -7.04
C GLU A 151 -3.62 3.32 -7.67
N SER A 152 -3.15 4.57 -7.66
CA SER A 152 -3.78 5.68 -8.38
C SER A 152 -3.85 5.40 -9.88
N TRP A 153 -2.76 4.90 -10.48
CA TRP A 153 -2.75 4.50 -11.90
C TRP A 153 -3.70 3.35 -12.16
N HIS A 154 -3.64 2.30 -11.33
CA HIS A 154 -4.51 1.14 -11.44
C HIS A 154 -5.99 1.55 -11.40
N THR A 155 -6.35 2.43 -10.48
CA THR A 155 -7.73 2.94 -10.32
C THR A 155 -8.19 3.74 -11.54
N ARG A 156 -7.36 4.65 -12.04
CA ARG A 156 -7.65 5.44 -13.27
C ARG A 156 -7.81 4.53 -14.49
N LEU A 157 -6.87 3.62 -14.71
CA LEU A 157 -6.91 2.70 -15.84
C LEU A 157 -8.12 1.76 -15.78
N THR A 158 -8.48 1.29 -14.57
CA THR A 158 -9.66 0.46 -14.36
C THR A 158 -10.95 1.22 -14.66
N SER A 159 -11.03 2.52 -14.36
CA SER A 159 -12.20 3.33 -14.74
C SER A 159 -12.28 3.51 -16.25
N TYR A 160 -11.15 3.77 -16.92
CA TYR A 160 -11.09 3.89 -18.37
C TYR A 160 -11.50 2.61 -19.09
N ARG A 161 -11.12 1.44 -18.54
CA ARG A 161 -11.50 0.12 -19.06
C ARG A 161 -13.01 -0.11 -19.13
N LYS A 162 -13.80 0.59 -18.30
CA LYS A 162 -15.27 0.44 -18.23
C LYS A 162 -16.00 1.19 -19.34
N HIS A 163 -15.33 2.02 -20.14
CA HIS A 163 -15.98 2.70 -21.26
C HIS A 163 -16.36 1.68 -22.36
N PRO A 164 -17.66 1.48 -22.62
CA PRO A 164 -18.11 0.46 -23.57
C PRO A 164 -17.95 0.94 -25.01
N GLY A 165 -17.28 0.14 -25.83
CA GLY A 165 -17.68 -0.05 -27.24
C GLY A 165 -17.26 0.99 -28.28
N GLN A 166 -16.01 1.41 -28.35
CA GLN A 166 -15.48 2.05 -29.57
C GLN A 166 -14.23 1.32 -30.09
N PRO A 167 -14.31 0.66 -31.26
CA PRO A 167 -13.24 -0.19 -31.79
C PRO A 167 -11.96 0.57 -32.17
N ASP A 168 -12.05 1.89 -32.40
CA ASP A 168 -10.93 2.71 -32.90
C ASP A 168 -10.30 3.64 -31.85
N LEU A 169 -10.75 3.56 -30.58
CA LEU A 169 -10.09 4.30 -29.50
C LEU A 169 -8.96 3.46 -28.87
N PRO A 170 -7.81 4.06 -28.54
CA PRO A 170 -6.76 3.38 -27.79
C PRO A 170 -7.39 2.92 -26.48
N GLY A 171 -7.41 1.62 -26.20
CA GLY A 171 -8.20 1.25 -25.03
C GLY A 171 -7.80 -0.05 -24.42
N LYS A 172 -8.52 -1.10 -24.76
CA LYS A 172 -8.59 -2.26 -23.88
C LYS A 172 -7.27 -3.02 -23.78
N ALA A 173 -6.63 -3.32 -24.91
CA ALA A 173 -5.36 -4.05 -24.91
C ALA A 173 -4.24 -3.25 -24.24
N TRP A 174 -4.17 -1.94 -24.50
CA TRP A 174 -3.15 -1.07 -23.93
C TRP A 174 -3.35 -0.87 -22.43
N ILE A 175 -4.59 -0.58 -22.00
CA ILE A 175 -4.98 -0.51 -20.59
C ILE A 175 -4.69 -1.83 -19.88
N ASN A 176 -5.06 -2.97 -20.47
CA ASN A 176 -4.81 -4.28 -19.88
C ASN A 176 -3.31 -4.57 -19.71
N ASN A 177 -2.48 -4.17 -20.68
CA ASN A 177 -1.03 -4.33 -20.57
C ASN A 177 -0.45 -3.47 -19.45
N CYS A 178 -0.91 -2.22 -19.32
CA CYS A 178 -0.50 -1.34 -18.22
C CYS A 178 -0.95 -1.91 -16.86
N LEU A 179 -2.22 -2.33 -16.74
CA LEU A 179 -2.76 -2.96 -15.53
C LEU A 179 -1.97 -4.21 -15.16
N ALA A 180 -1.67 -5.10 -16.12
CA ALA A 180 -0.92 -6.32 -15.86
C ALA A 180 0.50 -6.06 -15.34
N LEU A 181 1.14 -4.97 -15.77
CA LEU A 181 2.45 -4.58 -15.23
C LEU A 181 2.32 -3.96 -13.83
N ILE A 182 1.30 -3.13 -13.60
CA ILE A 182 1.02 -2.57 -12.27
C ILE A 182 0.72 -3.69 -11.26
N ASP A 183 -0.07 -4.69 -11.65
CA ASP A 183 -0.36 -5.87 -10.83
C ASP A 183 0.91 -6.64 -10.44
N ARG A 184 1.90 -6.71 -11.34
CA ARG A 184 3.21 -7.31 -11.05
C ARG A 184 4.08 -6.45 -10.13
N LEU A 185 3.97 -5.12 -10.24
CA LEU A 185 4.68 -4.18 -9.36
C LEU A 185 4.08 -4.17 -7.95
N LEU A 186 2.78 -4.46 -7.83
CA LEU A 186 2.01 -4.50 -6.58
C LEU A 186 1.68 -5.92 -6.11
N GLU A 187 2.31 -6.95 -6.69
CA GLU A 187 1.95 -8.38 -6.49
C GLU A 187 1.85 -8.74 -5.01
N LYS A 188 2.76 -8.18 -4.20
CA LYS A 188 2.67 -8.18 -2.75
C LYS A 188 2.79 -6.73 -2.28
N LYS A 189 1.86 -6.27 -1.44
CA LYS A 189 1.94 -5.00 -0.72
C LYS A 189 3.02 -5.08 0.37
N ASP A 190 4.25 -5.22 -0.07
CA ASP A 190 5.45 -5.52 0.69
C ASP A 190 6.52 -4.55 0.20
N SER A 191 7.16 -3.82 1.12
CA SER A 191 8.18 -2.82 0.77
C SER A 191 9.37 -3.46 0.06
N HIS A 192 9.82 -4.63 0.51
CA HIS A 192 10.88 -5.40 -0.16
C HIS A 192 10.48 -5.75 -1.59
N VAL A 193 9.30 -6.34 -1.76
CA VAL A 193 8.84 -6.83 -3.07
C VAL A 193 8.63 -5.67 -4.03
N ILE A 194 8.06 -4.55 -3.59
CA ILE A 194 7.89 -3.34 -4.40
C ILE A 194 9.25 -2.83 -4.88
N LEU A 195 10.23 -2.69 -3.98
CA LEU A 195 11.57 -2.21 -4.33
C LEU A 195 12.28 -3.15 -5.32
N VAL A 196 12.18 -4.47 -5.08
CA VAL A 196 12.73 -5.47 -6.00
C VAL A 196 12.03 -5.43 -7.36
N ALA A 197 10.71 -5.27 -7.38
CA ALA A 197 9.93 -5.21 -8.61
C ALA A 197 10.26 -3.96 -9.44
N LEU A 198 10.44 -2.79 -8.79
CA LEU A 198 10.88 -1.57 -9.48
C LEU A 198 12.20 -1.79 -10.22
N VAL A 199 13.19 -2.38 -9.54
CA VAL A 199 14.50 -2.65 -10.14
C VAL A 199 14.39 -3.72 -11.24
N LYS A 200 13.57 -4.75 -11.04
CA LYS A 200 13.36 -5.84 -12.00
C LYS A 200 12.72 -5.34 -13.30
N TYR A 201 11.71 -4.47 -13.21
CA TYR A 201 10.95 -3.96 -14.35
C TYR A 201 11.37 -2.55 -14.79
N GLN A 202 12.56 -2.09 -14.37
CA GLN A 202 13.08 -0.74 -14.64
C GLN A 202 13.00 -0.31 -16.11
N SER A 203 13.18 -1.24 -17.05
CA SER A 203 13.12 -0.94 -18.50
C SER A 203 11.70 -0.76 -19.03
N ASN A 204 10.69 -1.28 -18.33
CA ASN A 204 9.28 -1.19 -18.73
C ASN A 204 8.57 0.01 -18.10
N ILE A 205 9.08 0.53 -16.99
CA ILE A 205 8.47 1.63 -16.22
C ILE A 205 8.36 2.96 -17.00
N PRO A 206 9.35 3.41 -17.79
CA PRO A 206 9.20 4.61 -18.61
C PRO A 206 8.01 4.50 -19.56
N ASN A 207 7.92 3.38 -20.28
CA ASN A 207 6.79 3.12 -21.18
C ASN A 207 5.46 3.04 -20.42
N LEU A 208 5.43 2.43 -19.24
CA LEU A 208 4.23 2.41 -18.40
C LEU A 208 3.78 3.83 -18.04
N TYR A 209 4.70 4.68 -17.59
CA TYR A 209 4.43 6.07 -17.25
C TYR A 209 3.86 6.83 -18.45
N ASP A 210 4.53 6.80 -19.60
CA ASP A 210 4.09 7.48 -20.81
C ASP A 210 2.71 7.03 -21.25
N ASN A 211 2.45 5.70 -21.23
CA ASN A 211 1.16 5.13 -21.58
C ASN A 211 0.05 5.63 -20.63
N VAL A 212 0.33 5.67 -19.32
CA VAL A 212 -0.63 6.20 -18.33
C VAL A 212 -0.93 7.67 -18.60
N GLN A 213 0.08 8.50 -18.91
CA GLN A 213 -0.14 9.91 -19.24
C GLN A 213 -0.96 10.10 -20.51
N ILE A 214 -0.64 9.36 -21.58
CA ILE A 214 -1.38 9.41 -22.85
C ILE A 214 -2.84 8.98 -22.66
N LEU A 215 -3.06 7.85 -21.96
CA LEU A 215 -4.40 7.36 -21.68
C LEU A 215 -5.17 8.35 -20.79
N SER A 216 -4.54 8.90 -19.74
CA SER A 216 -5.17 9.91 -18.90
C SER A 216 -5.55 11.17 -19.68
N ASP A 217 -4.66 11.74 -20.49
CA ASP A 217 -4.97 12.92 -21.31
C ASP A 217 -6.11 12.63 -22.30
N PHE A 218 -6.08 11.46 -22.93
CA PHE A 218 -7.13 11.03 -23.84
C PHE A 218 -8.50 10.94 -23.13
N TYR A 219 -8.59 10.17 -22.05
CA TYR A 219 -9.87 9.91 -21.37
C TYR A 219 -10.40 11.11 -20.58
N THR A 220 -9.54 12.04 -20.17
CA THR A 220 -9.97 13.23 -19.40
C THR A 220 -10.26 14.45 -20.26
N ARG A 221 -9.55 14.65 -21.38
CA ARG A 221 -9.65 15.89 -22.18
C ARG A 221 -10.17 15.69 -23.60
N LYS A 222 -9.90 14.54 -24.21
CA LYS A 222 -10.15 14.31 -25.65
C LYS A 222 -11.32 13.37 -25.91
N HIS A 223 -11.74 12.60 -24.91
CA HIS A 223 -12.76 11.57 -25.04
C HIS A 223 -14.12 12.10 -25.53
N SER A 224 -14.60 13.21 -24.97
CA SER A 224 -15.89 13.82 -25.38
C SER A 224 -15.88 14.32 -26.82
N PHE A 225 -14.79 14.95 -27.25
CA PHE A 225 -14.57 15.35 -28.63
C PHE A 225 -14.62 14.14 -29.57
N TRP A 226 -13.89 13.07 -29.25
CA TRP A 226 -13.85 11.85 -30.06
C TRP A 226 -15.19 11.11 -30.13
N ILE A 227 -15.95 11.07 -29.03
CA ILE A 227 -17.32 10.55 -29.05
C ILE A 227 -18.19 11.37 -30.00
N THR A 228 -18.10 12.70 -29.93
CA THR A 228 -18.90 13.59 -30.79
C THR A 228 -18.51 13.44 -32.26
N PHE A 229 -17.21 13.35 -32.54
CA PHE A 229 -16.67 13.14 -33.88
C PHE A 229 -17.09 11.78 -34.48
N SER A 230 -16.92 10.68 -33.72
CA SER A 230 -17.32 9.34 -34.16
C SER A 230 -18.83 9.18 -34.36
N GLN A 231 -19.66 9.91 -33.61
CA GLN A 231 -21.10 9.97 -33.83
C GLN A 231 -21.49 10.82 -35.04
N ALA A 232 -20.70 11.84 -35.37
CA ALA A 232 -20.92 12.71 -36.53
C ALA A 232 -20.52 12.04 -37.86
N ASP A 233 -19.48 11.19 -37.85
CA ASP A 233 -18.99 10.45 -39.02
C ASP A 233 -19.88 9.26 -39.44
N GLY A 234 -20.90 8.92 -38.66
CA GLY A 234 -21.96 7.97 -39.07
C GLY A 234 -22.98 8.53 -40.08
N ARG A 235 -22.63 9.61 -40.80
CA ARG A 235 -23.44 10.29 -41.83
C ARG A 235 -22.78 10.35 -43.21
N PHE A 236 -22.00 9.33 -43.58
CA PHE A 236 -21.66 9.05 -44.97
C PHE A 236 -21.89 7.58 -45.29
#